data_AF-A0A382V8S9-F1
#
_entry.id   AF-A0A382V8S9-F1
#
_cell.length_a   1.000
_cell.length_b   1.000
_cell.length_c   1.000
_cell.angle_alpha   90.00
_cell.angle_beta   90.00
_cell.angle_gamma   90.00
#
_symmetry.space_group_name_H-M   'P 1'
#
loop_
_entity.id
_entity.type
_entity.pdbx_description
1 polymer ?
#
loop_
_entity_poly.entity_id
_entity_poly.type
_entity_poly.pdbx_seq_one_letter_code
_entity_poly.pdbx_strand_id
1 'polypeptide(L)'
;MKEIFFKSNIWIGMLALTVALPIFVVGSAWLVPGSDLWSHFAQTLLPELVSSTLILLIGVGIGVSVLGTVLAYLVVMVDFPGRTWLEWALFLPFAIPAYVLAFVYLGVFDYSGYAQVWLRE
;
A
#
# COMPACT_ATOMS: atom_id res chain seq x y z
N MET A 1 -11.15 -25.38 31.37
CA MET A 1 -11.39 -24.32 30.36
C MET A 1 -10.17 -23.41 30.16
N LYS A 2 -9.55 -22.86 31.22
CA LYS A 2 -8.33 -22.04 31.11
C LYS A 2 -7.13 -22.74 30.43
N GLU A 3 -6.91 -24.03 30.68
CA GLU A 3 -5.80 -24.77 30.04
C GLU A 3 -5.95 -24.94 28.53
N ILE A 4 -7.18 -25.13 28.03
CA ILE A 4 -7.45 -25.22 26.59
C ILE A 4 -7.16 -23.87 25.91
N PHE A 5 -7.56 -22.77 26.57
CA PHE A 5 -7.28 -21.41 26.12
C PHE A 5 -5.77 -21.09 26.12
N PHE A 6 -5.05 -21.53 27.15
CA PHE A 6 -3.59 -21.36 27.26
C PHE A 6 -2.85 -22.15 26.17
N LYS A 7 -3.26 -23.40 25.92
CA LYS A 7 -2.70 -24.23 24.84
C LYS A 7 -2.95 -23.60 23.46
N SER A 8 -4.15 -23.05 23.22
CA SER A 8 -4.47 -22.33 21.97
C SER A 8 -3.60 -21.10 21.75
N ASN A 9 -3.36 -20.31 22.79
CA ASN A 9 -2.52 -19.10 22.71
C ASN A 9 -1.06 -19.42 22.40
N ILE A 10 -0.54 -20.56 22.88
CA ILE A 10 0.82 -21.02 22.56
C ILE A 10 0.95 -21.33 21.06
N TRP A 11 -0.01 -22.06 20.47
CA TRP A 11 0.02 -22.37 19.03
C TRP A 11 -0.10 -21.13 18.16
N ILE A 12 -0.96 -20.17 18.55
CA ILE A 12 -1.09 -18.88 17.86
C ILE A 12 0.23 -18.10 17.94
N GLY A 13 0.87 -18.07 19.12
CA GLY A 13 2.16 -17.42 19.30
C GLY A 13 3.27 -18.05 18.46
N MET A 14 3.33 -19.39 18.38
CA MET A 14 4.29 -20.10 17.53
C MET A 14 4.07 -19.80 16.05
N LEU A 15 2.81 -19.81 15.58
CA LEU A 15 2.47 -19.46 14.21
C LEU A 15 2.88 -18.02 13.88
N ALA A 16 2.55 -17.07 14.76
CA ALA A 16 2.91 -15.67 14.60
C ALA A 16 4.44 -15.49 14.53
N LEU A 17 5.20 -16.19 15.36
CA LEU A 17 6.66 -16.19 15.33
C LEU A 17 7.21 -16.74 14.02
N THR A 18 6.65 -17.84 13.50
CA THR A 18 7.06 -18.40 12.20
C THR A 18 6.79 -17.42 11.06
N VAL A 19 5.64 -16.75 11.06
CA VAL A 19 5.28 -15.74 10.05
C VAL A 19 6.17 -14.49 10.16
N ALA A 20 6.53 -14.08 11.38
CA ALA A 20 7.40 -12.94 11.63
C ALA A 20 8.90 -13.24 11.44
N LEU A 21 9.28 -14.52 11.31
CA LEU A 21 10.69 -14.95 11.23
C LEU A 21 11.50 -14.20 10.16
N PRO A 22 11.01 -13.97 8.92
CA PRO A 22 11.76 -13.21 7.92
C PRO A 22 12.09 -11.78 8.36
N ILE A 23 11.20 -11.14 9.12
CA ILE A 23 11.41 -9.78 9.66
C ILE A 23 12.56 -9.80 10.67
N PHE A 24 12.61 -10.80 11.55
CA PHE A 24 13.71 -10.97 12.49
C PHE A 24 15.03 -11.28 11.78
N VAL A 25 15.01 -12.09 10.74
CA VAL A 25 16.19 -12.40 9.93
C VAL A 25 16.74 -11.13 9.27
N VAL A 26 15.88 -10.34 8.61
CA VAL A 26 16.30 -9.05 8.01
C VAL A 26 16.76 -8.07 9.08
N GLY A 27 16.07 -8.01 10.23
CA GLY A 27 16.46 -7.18 11.36
C GLY A 27 17.82 -7.55 11.95
N SER A 28 18.17 -8.84 11.98
CA SER A 28 19.47 -9.30 12.47
C SER A 28 20.65 -8.85 11.61
N ALA A 29 20.40 -8.46 10.34
CA ALA A 29 21.44 -7.93 9.45
C ALA A 29 22.11 -6.66 10.00
N TRP A 30 21.45 -5.92 10.90
CA TRP A 30 22.01 -4.76 11.58
C TRP A 30 23.13 -5.10 12.58
N LEU A 31 23.24 -6.37 13.00
CA LEU A 31 24.29 -6.84 13.91
C LEU A 31 25.60 -7.19 13.18
N VAL A 32 25.59 -7.20 11.85
CA VAL A 32 26.77 -7.54 11.02
C VAL A 32 27.51 -6.25 10.62
N PRO A 33 28.84 -6.16 10.77
CA PRO A 33 29.61 -4.97 10.38
C PRO A 33 29.54 -4.74 8.87
N GLY A 34 29.08 -3.55 8.45
CA GLY A 34 28.93 -3.16 7.04
C GLY A 34 28.91 -1.64 6.84
N SER A 35 29.70 -0.89 7.63
CA SER A 35 29.63 0.57 7.73
C SER A 35 29.86 1.31 6.42
N ASP A 36 30.78 0.83 5.57
CA ASP A 36 31.12 1.50 4.32
C ASP A 36 29.97 1.44 3.30
N LEU A 37 29.26 0.30 3.26
CA LEU A 37 28.10 0.10 2.40
C LEU A 37 26.92 0.99 2.84
N TRP A 38 26.68 1.06 4.16
CA TRP A 38 25.65 1.94 4.73
C TRP A 38 25.94 3.42 4.50
N SER A 39 27.20 3.84 4.66
CA SER A 39 27.62 5.21 4.34
C SER A 39 27.40 5.53 2.86
N HIS A 40 27.71 4.59 1.96
CA HIS A 40 27.46 4.77 0.54
C HIS A 40 25.96 4.92 0.24
N PHE A 41 25.11 4.03 0.76
CA PHE A 41 23.65 4.09 0.56
C PHE A 41 23.02 5.35 1.14
N ALA A 42 23.49 5.80 2.31
CA ALA A 42 23.03 7.04 2.94
C ALA A 42 23.35 8.28 2.11
N GLN A 43 24.40 8.25 1.28
CA GLN A 43 24.80 9.38 0.44
C GLN A 43 24.18 9.32 -0.96
N THR A 44 23.84 8.13 -1.48
CA THR A 44 23.42 7.98 -2.89
C THR A 44 21.95 7.63 -3.07
N LEU A 45 21.41 6.68 -2.30
CA LEU A 45 20.10 6.08 -2.57
C LEU A 45 19.04 6.46 -1.54
N LEU A 46 19.36 6.36 -0.25
CA LEU A 46 18.39 6.53 0.83
C LEU A 46 17.73 7.92 0.85
N PRO A 47 18.44 9.04 0.61
CA PRO A 47 17.79 10.36 0.61
C PRO A 47 16.69 10.47 -0.43
N GLU A 48 16.94 9.99 -1.66
CA GLU A 48 15.96 10.02 -2.75
C GLU A 48 14.79 9.06 -2.49
N LEU A 49 15.08 7.83 -2.04
CA LEU A 49 14.05 6.84 -1.73
C LEU A 49 13.12 7.29 -0.59
N VAL A 50 13.70 7.79 0.51
CA VAL A 50 12.94 8.25 1.67
C VAL A 50 12.12 9.49 1.32
N SER A 51 12.71 10.48 0.66
CA SER A 51 11.99 11.70 0.27
C SER A 51 10.85 11.39 -0.71
N SER A 52 11.10 10.59 -1.75
CA SER A 52 10.06 10.18 -2.71
C SER A 52 8.92 9.42 -2.03
N THR A 53 9.26 8.50 -1.12
CA THR A 53 8.24 7.74 -0.38
C THR A 53 7.41 8.65 0.53
N LEU A 54 8.04 9.59 1.24
CA LEU A 54 7.32 10.53 2.10
C LEU A 54 6.39 11.44 1.30
N ILE A 55 6.85 11.95 0.16
CA ILE A 55 6.03 12.77 -0.75
C ILE A 55 4.81 11.96 -1.22
N LEU A 56 5.01 10.71 -1.65
CA LEU A 56 3.92 9.84 -2.07
C LEU A 56 2.95 9.52 -0.92
N LEU A 57 3.45 9.20 0.28
CA LEU A 57 2.60 8.91 1.44
C LEU A 57 1.72 10.09 1.81
N ILE A 58 2.27 11.31 1.82
CA ILE A 58 1.51 12.53 2.13
C ILE A 58 0.50 12.82 1.02
N GLY A 59 0.93 12.80 -0.25
CA GLY A 59 0.07 13.10 -1.39
C GLY A 59 -1.09 12.11 -1.51
N VAL A 60 -0.81 10.81 -1.46
CA VAL A 60 -1.82 9.75 -1.49
C VAL A 60 -2.69 9.78 -0.23
N GLY A 61 -2.10 9.99 0.94
CA GLY A 61 -2.83 10.07 2.21
C GLY A 61 -3.88 11.18 2.20
N ILE A 62 -3.51 12.38 1.73
CA ILE A 62 -4.45 13.51 1.56
C ILE A 62 -5.51 13.15 0.50
N GLY A 63 -5.09 12.69 -0.67
CA GLY A 63 -6.00 12.38 -1.78
C GLY A 63 -7.06 11.33 -1.42
N VAL A 64 -6.64 10.22 -0.79
CA VAL A 64 -7.55 9.15 -0.35
C VAL A 64 -8.42 9.62 0.80
N SER A 65 -7.92 10.43 1.74
CA SER A 65 -8.74 10.95 2.83
C SER A 65 -9.87 11.85 2.32
N VAL A 66 -9.56 12.75 1.39
CA VAL A 66 -10.56 13.65 0.79
C VAL A 66 -11.55 12.85 -0.06
N LEU A 67 -11.06 12.13 -1.07
CA LEU A 67 -11.93 11.42 -2.01
C LEU A 67 -12.70 10.28 -1.33
N GLY A 68 -12.03 9.49 -0.51
CA GLY A 68 -12.63 8.36 0.22
C GLY A 68 -13.71 8.82 1.18
N THR A 69 -13.47 9.89 1.96
CA THR A 69 -14.49 10.41 2.89
C THR A 69 -15.69 10.98 2.16
N VAL A 70 -15.47 11.73 1.06
CA VAL A 70 -16.57 12.30 0.26
C VAL A 70 -17.40 11.18 -0.38
N LEU A 71 -16.77 10.20 -1.03
CA LEU A 71 -17.46 9.08 -1.66
C LEU A 71 -18.22 8.23 -0.63
N ALA A 72 -17.60 7.94 0.52
CA ALA A 72 -18.25 7.23 1.63
C ALA A 72 -19.46 8.00 2.16
N TYR A 73 -19.34 9.31 2.36
CA TYR A 73 -20.46 10.15 2.81
C TYR A 73 -21.62 10.10 1.80
N LEU A 74 -21.34 10.21 0.50
CA LEU A 74 -22.36 10.15 -0.54
C LEU A 74 -23.13 8.82 -0.52
N VAL A 75 -22.44 7.68 -0.51
CA VAL A 75 -23.11 6.37 -0.59
C VAL A 75 -23.77 5.94 0.72
N VAL A 76 -23.40 6.55 1.86
CA VAL A 76 -23.99 6.21 3.17
C VAL A 76 -25.12 7.16 3.56
N MET A 77 -24.95 8.47 3.36
CA MET A 77 -25.85 9.50 3.89
C MET A 77 -26.80 10.10 2.86
N VAL A 78 -26.60 9.87 1.56
CA VAL A 78 -27.40 10.50 0.49
C VAL A 78 -28.09 9.44 -0.38
N ASP A 79 -29.39 9.62 -0.61
CA ASP A 79 -30.14 8.82 -1.58
C ASP A 79 -30.15 9.51 -2.95
N PHE A 80 -29.45 8.92 -3.92
CA PHE A 80 -29.36 9.42 -5.29
C PHE A 80 -29.48 8.26 -6.30
N PRO A 81 -29.98 8.52 -7.53
CA PRO A 81 -30.07 7.49 -8.55
C PRO A 81 -28.67 6.99 -8.94
N GLY A 82 -28.43 5.68 -8.78
CA GLY A 82 -27.13 5.05 -9.06
C GLY A 82 -26.29 4.70 -7.82
N ARG A 83 -26.78 5.01 -6.60
CA ARG A 83 -26.10 4.70 -5.32
C ARG A 83 -25.61 3.26 -5.23
N THR A 84 -26.47 2.27 -5.50
CA THR A 84 -26.14 0.84 -5.39
C THR A 84 -25.01 0.42 -6.34
N TRP A 85 -24.96 1.01 -7.53
CA TRP A 85 -23.88 0.72 -8.48
C TRP A 85 -22.56 1.32 -8.01
N LEU A 86 -22.57 2.58 -7.54
CA LEU A 86 -21.36 3.23 -7.04
C LEU A 86 -20.83 2.53 -5.78
N GLU A 87 -21.71 2.15 -4.86
CA GLU A 87 -21.35 1.40 -3.65
C GLU A 87 -20.56 0.12 -3.99
N TRP A 88 -21.02 -0.66 -4.97
CA TRP A 88 -20.31 -1.84 -5.44
C TRP A 88 -18.99 -1.49 -6.15
N ALA A 89 -19.00 -0.48 -7.01
CA ALA A 89 -17.83 -0.06 -7.78
C ALA A 89 -16.66 0.39 -6.90
N LEU A 90 -16.93 0.99 -5.72
CA LEU A 90 -15.89 1.39 -4.77
C LEU A 90 -15.07 0.22 -4.22
N PHE A 91 -15.60 -1.01 -4.24
CA PHE A 91 -14.87 -2.21 -3.82
C PHE A 91 -14.10 -2.89 -4.95
N LEU A 92 -14.43 -2.61 -6.21
CA LEU A 92 -13.79 -3.17 -7.40
C LEU A 92 -12.24 -3.11 -7.37
N PRO A 93 -11.58 -1.98 -7.03
CA PRO A 93 -10.12 -1.91 -7.06
C PRO A 93 -9.44 -2.88 -6.10
N PHE A 94 -10.09 -3.32 -5.02
CA PHE A 94 -9.51 -4.29 -4.08
C PHE A 94 -9.41 -5.70 -4.66
N ALA A 95 -10.18 -6.02 -5.70
CA ALA A 95 -10.09 -7.30 -6.40
C ALA A 95 -8.90 -7.36 -7.37
N ILE A 96 -8.34 -6.21 -7.73
CA ILE A 96 -7.27 -6.09 -8.73
C ILE A 96 -5.91 -6.12 -8.00
N PRO A 97 -4.97 -6.98 -8.42
CA PRO A 97 -3.61 -6.94 -7.88
C PRO A 97 -2.97 -5.57 -8.13
N ALA A 98 -2.30 -5.02 -7.11
CA ALA A 98 -1.72 -3.67 -7.18
C ALA A 98 -0.78 -3.47 -8.39
N TYR A 99 0.01 -4.49 -8.73
CA TYR A 99 0.93 -4.41 -9.87
C TYR A 99 0.19 -4.29 -11.23
N VAL A 100 -0.96 -4.96 -11.37
CA VAL A 100 -1.78 -4.90 -12.59
C VAL A 100 -2.32 -3.49 -12.76
N LEU A 101 -2.87 -2.93 -11.68
CA LEU A 101 -3.39 -1.57 -11.68
C LEU A 101 -2.29 -0.54 -12.03
N ALA A 102 -1.08 -0.72 -11.48
CA ALA A 102 0.07 0.11 -11.79
C ALA A 102 0.43 0.07 -13.28
N PHE A 103 0.46 -1.12 -13.90
CA PHE A 103 0.74 -1.23 -15.33
C PHE A 103 -0.36 -0.65 -16.22
N VAL A 104 -1.63 -0.78 -15.82
CA VAL A 104 -2.73 -0.12 -16.53
C VAL A 104 -2.57 1.40 -16.47
N TYR A 105 -2.27 1.97 -15.30
CA TYR A 105 -2.02 3.41 -15.18
C TYR A 105 -0.81 3.85 -15.99
N LEU A 106 0.30 3.10 -15.93
CA LEU A 106 1.46 3.38 -16.77
C LEU A 106 1.06 3.39 -18.24
N GLY A 107 0.39 2.35 -18.75
CA GLY A 107 -0.02 2.31 -20.16
C GLY A 107 -0.99 3.42 -20.58
N VAL A 108 -1.87 3.88 -19.69
CA VAL A 108 -2.82 4.97 -20.00
C VAL A 108 -2.12 6.33 -20.04
N PHE A 109 -1.18 6.57 -19.13
CA PHE A 109 -0.50 7.87 -18.95
C PHE A 109 0.90 7.95 -19.58
N ASP A 110 1.41 6.85 -20.13
CA ASP A 110 2.66 6.82 -20.89
C ASP A 110 2.57 7.73 -22.12
N TYR A 111 3.73 8.08 -22.68
CA TYR A 111 3.84 9.00 -23.80
C TYR A 111 2.99 8.59 -25.02
N SER A 112 2.86 7.29 -25.29
CA SER A 112 2.00 6.73 -26.35
C SER A 112 0.59 6.35 -25.86
N GLY A 113 0.29 6.59 -24.59
CA GLY A 113 -0.96 6.22 -23.94
C GLY A 113 -2.13 7.10 -24.35
N TYR A 114 -3.34 6.57 -24.19
CA TYR A 114 -4.58 7.23 -24.60
C TYR A 114 -4.73 8.64 -24.03
N ALA A 115 -4.35 8.85 -22.77
CA ALA A 115 -4.50 10.15 -22.12
C ALA A 115 -3.56 11.20 -22.74
N GLN A 116 -2.31 10.83 -23.03
CA GLN A 116 -1.32 11.75 -23.61
C GLN A 116 -1.63 12.06 -25.08
N VAL A 117 -2.06 11.06 -25.85
CA VAL A 117 -2.47 11.26 -27.25
C VAL A 117 -3.67 12.21 -27.31
N TRP A 118 -4.69 11.97 -26.49
CA TRP A 118 -5.90 12.81 -26.47
C TRP A 118 -5.63 14.26 -26.05
N LEU A 119 -4.64 14.52 -25.18
CA LEU A 119 -4.24 15.88 -24.79
C LEU A 119 -3.39 16.60 -25.84
N ARG A 120 -2.76 15.85 -26.76
CA ARG A 120 -1.85 16.40 -27.79
C ARG A 120 -2.59 16.80 -29.07
N GLU A 121 -3.65 16.07 -29.39
CA GLU A 121 -4.53 16.34 -30.54
C GLU A 121 -5.57 17.43 -30.20
#